data_AF-A0A2A9KRD5-F1
#
_entry.id   AF-A0A2A9KRD5-F1
#
_cell.length_a   1.000
_cell.length_b   1.000
_cell.length_c   1.000
_cell.angle_alpha   90.00
_cell.angle_beta   90.00
_cell.angle_gamma   90.00
#
_symmetry.space_group_name_H-M   'P 1'
#
loop_
_entity.id
_entity.type
_entity.pdbx_description
1 polymer ?
#
loop_
_entity_poly.entity_id
_entity_poly.type
_entity_poly.pdbx_seq_one_letter_code
_entity_poly.pdbx_strand_id
1 'polypeptide(L)'
;MKCHLLSYCMLLAAATLANPAQAAEYAWTDALGAHAVTFARTASGNDVQLKVSATLDGRPDWTVRDYVKECPVDVILDVVPAAIEMTDLLGNGRKQFLFAYKIGCRGDVSADQVKYFLIDQGTKYVLRGEETVTVKGKFMDGGAAPVPSADLKAQPAFLRYMTKHWHAISLRDYR
;
A
#
# COMPACT_ATOMS: atom_id res chain seq x y z
N MET A 1 -57.16 37.61 -0.44
CA MET A 1 -56.61 37.18 -1.75
C MET A 1 -55.12 36.91 -1.57
N LYS A 2 -54.68 35.76 -2.08
CA LYS A 2 -53.33 35.17 -1.99
C LYS A 2 -52.24 36.09 -2.55
N CYS A 3 -51.05 36.05 -1.96
CA CYS A 3 -49.82 35.83 -2.74
C CYS A 3 -48.69 35.34 -1.82
N HIS A 4 -48.42 34.04 -1.83
CA HIS A 4 -47.21 33.46 -1.27
C HIS A 4 -46.13 33.46 -2.35
N LEU A 5 -45.02 34.16 -2.11
CA LEU A 5 -43.79 34.03 -2.90
C LEU A 5 -42.88 33.02 -2.18
N LEU A 6 -42.93 31.77 -2.62
CA LEU A 6 -41.97 30.73 -2.28
C LEU A 6 -40.71 30.95 -3.13
N SER A 7 -39.64 31.42 -2.49
CA SER A 7 -38.30 31.52 -3.07
C SER A 7 -37.72 30.10 -3.21
N TYR A 8 -37.70 29.59 -4.45
CA TYR A 8 -37.02 28.35 -4.80
C TYR A 8 -35.52 28.61 -4.86
N CYS A 9 -34.80 28.35 -3.76
CA CYS A 9 -33.36 28.28 -3.77
C CYS A 9 -32.95 26.93 -4.39
N MET A 10 -32.73 26.93 -5.70
CA MET A 10 -32.26 25.76 -6.44
C MET A 10 -30.77 25.55 -6.12
N LEU A 11 -30.48 24.70 -5.14
CA LEU A 11 -29.13 24.22 -4.86
C LEU A 11 -28.71 23.26 -5.98
N LEU A 12 -27.98 23.79 -6.97
CA LEU A 12 -27.25 22.99 -7.95
C LEU A 12 -26.08 22.28 -7.24
N ALA A 13 -26.28 21.02 -6.85
CA ALA A 13 -25.18 20.14 -6.52
C ALA A 13 -24.44 19.78 -7.83
N ALA A 14 -23.38 20.53 -8.14
CA ALA A 14 -22.42 20.12 -9.15
C ALA A 14 -21.68 18.89 -8.60
N ALA A 15 -22.13 17.70 -8.97
CA ALA A 15 -21.36 16.49 -8.76
C ALA A 15 -20.16 16.53 -9.70
N THR A 16 -19.02 17.00 -9.17
CA THR A 16 -17.74 16.80 -9.82
C THR A 16 -17.48 15.30 -9.86
N LEU A 17 -17.47 14.71 -11.07
CA LEU A 17 -16.95 13.36 -11.29
C LEU A 17 -15.41 13.43 -11.16
N ALA A 18 -14.92 13.75 -9.96
CA ALA A 18 -13.57 13.40 -9.59
C ALA A 18 -13.59 11.89 -9.36
N ASN A 19 -12.97 11.14 -10.26
CA ASN A 19 -12.68 9.73 -10.06
C ASN A 19 -12.03 9.62 -8.68
N PRO A 20 -12.70 9.08 -7.64
CA PRO A 20 -12.10 9.09 -6.32
C PRO A 20 -10.87 8.23 -6.43
N ALA A 21 -9.69 8.83 -6.29
CA ALA A 21 -8.51 8.06 -5.91
C ALA A 21 -8.97 7.23 -4.72
N GLN A 22 -8.96 5.91 -4.85
CA GLN A 22 -9.31 5.00 -3.76
C GLN A 22 -8.24 5.17 -2.70
N ALA A 23 -8.45 6.16 -1.83
CA ALA A 23 -7.54 6.50 -0.77
C ALA A 23 -7.99 5.77 0.48
N ALA A 24 -7.19 4.79 0.89
CA ALA A 24 -7.32 4.20 2.21
C ALA A 24 -6.48 5.02 3.18
N GLU A 25 -7.07 5.39 4.32
CA GLU A 25 -6.40 6.11 5.40
C GLU A 25 -6.33 5.24 6.66
N TYR A 26 -5.17 5.23 7.31
CA TYR A 26 -4.91 4.54 8.56
C TYR A 26 -4.38 5.56 9.57
N ALA A 27 -5.11 5.79 10.65
CA ALA A 27 -4.74 6.78 11.66
C ALA A 27 -4.64 6.16 13.06
N TRP A 28 -3.68 6.63 13.85
CA TRP A 28 -3.52 6.23 15.25
C TRP A 28 -2.83 7.31 16.07
N THR A 29 -2.81 7.13 17.39
CA THR A 29 -2.08 8.01 18.30
C THR A 29 -1.21 7.17 19.21
N ASP A 30 0.03 7.58 19.42
CA ASP A 30 0.94 7.00 20.40
C ASP A 30 1.72 8.10 21.14
N ALA A 31 2.76 7.73 21.88
CA ALA A 31 3.57 8.68 22.65
C ALA A 31 4.29 9.73 21.78
N LEU A 32 4.42 9.52 20.47
CA LEU A 32 5.03 10.47 19.54
C LEU A 32 4.04 11.47 18.96
N GLY A 33 2.73 11.17 18.95
CA GLY A 33 1.69 12.06 18.42
C GLY A 33 0.62 11.33 17.62
N ALA A 34 -0.14 12.09 16.84
CA ALA A 34 -1.17 11.59 15.93
C ALA A 34 -0.57 11.26 14.57
N HIS A 35 -0.63 9.99 14.19
CA HIS A 35 -0.15 9.46 12.92
C HIS A 35 -1.32 9.28 11.96
N ALA A 36 -1.10 9.55 10.67
CA ALA A 36 -2.00 9.16 9.60
C ALA A 36 -1.21 8.69 8.38
N VAL A 37 -1.63 7.60 7.74
CA VAL A 37 -1.04 7.03 6.52
C VAL A 37 -2.10 6.95 5.44
N THR A 38 -1.85 7.58 4.30
CA THR A 38 -2.72 7.56 3.14
C THR A 38 -2.06 6.79 1.99
N PHE A 39 -2.80 5.84 1.43
CA PHE A 39 -2.47 5.18 0.16
C PHE A 39 -3.20 5.89 -0.97
N ALA A 40 -2.51 6.31 -2.02
CA ALA A 40 -3.13 6.94 -3.17
C ALA A 40 -2.62 6.28 -4.45
N ARG A 41 -3.54 5.65 -5.20
CA ARG A 41 -3.28 5.12 -6.54
C ARG A 41 -3.86 6.08 -7.57
N THR A 42 -3.04 6.56 -8.49
CA THR A 42 -3.44 7.53 -9.52
C THR A 42 -3.02 7.04 -10.89
N ALA A 43 -3.91 7.14 -11.87
CA ALA A 43 -3.62 6.87 -13.27
C ALA A 43 -3.55 8.17 -14.06
N SER A 44 -2.58 8.27 -14.98
CA SER A 44 -2.40 9.40 -15.89
C SER A 44 -1.92 8.88 -17.24
N GLY A 45 -2.80 8.86 -18.23
CA GLY A 45 -2.51 8.17 -19.49
C GLY A 45 -2.27 6.67 -19.25
N ASN A 46 -1.14 6.15 -19.73
CA ASN A 46 -0.73 4.76 -19.53
C ASN A 46 0.11 4.54 -18.26
N ASP A 47 0.29 5.58 -17.46
CA ASP A 47 1.09 5.52 -16.23
C ASP A 47 0.18 5.33 -15.03
N VAL A 48 0.60 4.45 -14.12
CA VAL A 48 -0.04 4.28 -12.81
C VAL A 48 0.99 4.52 -11.73
N GLN A 49 0.64 5.37 -10.77
CA GLN A 49 1.47 5.67 -9.60
C GLN A 49 0.78 5.20 -8.33
N LEU A 50 1.57 4.66 -7.41
CA LEU A 50 1.21 4.46 -6.01
C LEU A 50 2.03 5.42 -5.17
N LYS A 51 1.35 6.19 -4.33
CA LYS A 51 1.96 7.05 -3.31
C LYS A 51 1.41 6.62 -1.95
N VAL A 52 2.29 6.22 -1.05
CA VAL A 52 1.99 6.00 0.36
C VAL A 52 2.63 7.12 1.15
N SER A 53 1.85 7.95 1.83
CA SER A 53 2.36 9.11 2.57
C SER A 53 1.86 9.08 3.99
N ALA A 54 2.74 9.47 4.92
CA ALA A 54 2.42 9.56 6.32
C ALA A 54 2.57 10.99 6.85
N THR A 55 1.78 11.29 7.87
CA THR A 55 1.89 12.49 8.68
C THR A 55 2.04 12.15 10.16
N LEU A 56 2.74 13.02 10.89
CA LEU A 56 2.82 13.07 12.34
C LEU A 56 2.37 14.45 12.80
N ASP A 57 1.33 14.51 13.62
CA ASP A 57 0.65 15.74 14.05
C ASP A 57 0.30 16.66 12.87
N GLY A 58 -0.17 16.06 11.78
CA GLY A 58 -0.55 16.75 10.54
C GLY A 58 0.63 17.25 9.70
N ARG A 59 1.88 17.02 10.12
CA ARG A 59 3.09 17.38 9.36
C ARG A 59 3.59 16.18 8.56
N PRO A 60 4.16 16.37 7.35
CA PRO A 60 4.76 15.27 6.59
C PRO A 60 5.84 14.55 7.40
N ASP A 61 5.78 13.22 7.43
CA ASP A 61 6.78 12.37 8.10
C ASP A 61 7.58 11.58 7.05
N TRP A 62 6.97 10.58 6.43
CA TRP A 62 7.60 9.77 5.39
C TRP A 62 6.70 9.56 4.18
N THR A 63 7.32 9.13 3.07
CA THR A 63 6.60 8.79 1.84
C THR A 63 7.32 7.68 1.08
N VAL A 64 6.55 6.79 0.48
CA VAL A 64 6.95 5.78 -0.51
C VAL A 64 6.21 6.06 -1.81
N ARG A 65 6.92 5.98 -2.93
CA ARG A 65 6.34 6.14 -4.27
C ARG A 65 6.84 5.04 -5.17
N ASP A 66 5.94 4.56 -6.02
CA ASP A 66 6.28 3.65 -7.10
C ASP A 66 5.41 3.94 -8.32
N TYR A 67 5.87 3.49 -9.48
CA TYR A 67 5.15 3.72 -10.72
C TYR A 67 5.35 2.57 -11.70
N VAL A 68 4.30 2.28 -12.46
CA VAL A 68 4.37 1.52 -13.70
C VAL A 68 4.14 2.51 -14.82
N LYS A 69 5.12 2.62 -15.73
CA LYS A 69 5.07 3.54 -16.87
C LYS A 69 4.86 2.77 -18.15
N GLU A 70 4.12 3.37 -19.07
CA GLU A 70 4.00 2.91 -20.47
C GLU A 70 3.75 1.40 -20.59
N CYS A 71 2.82 0.86 -19.80
CA CYS A 71 2.50 -0.56 -19.87
C CYS A 71 1.53 -0.86 -21.02
N PRO A 72 1.91 -1.66 -22.03
CA PRO A 72 1.04 -1.97 -23.17
C PRO A 72 0.00 -3.06 -22.86
N VAL A 73 0.03 -3.61 -21.65
CA VAL A 73 -0.78 -4.75 -21.18
C VAL A 73 -1.38 -4.40 -19.81
N ASP A 74 -1.63 -5.38 -18.94
CA ASP A 74 -2.21 -5.13 -17.63
C ASP A 74 -1.18 -4.55 -16.65
N VAL A 75 -1.57 -3.46 -16.00
CA VAL A 75 -0.80 -2.81 -14.94
C VAL A 75 -1.17 -3.41 -13.59
N ILE A 76 -0.17 -3.96 -12.91
CA ILE A 76 -0.26 -4.39 -11.52
C ILE A 76 0.41 -3.33 -10.66
N LEU A 77 -0.36 -2.68 -9.79
CA LEU A 77 0.18 -1.79 -8.77
C LEU A 77 -0.81 -1.73 -7.60
N ASP A 78 -0.81 -2.82 -6.84
CA ASP A 78 -1.90 -3.14 -5.91
C ASP A 78 -1.37 -3.32 -4.50
N VAL A 79 -2.00 -2.64 -3.55
CA VAL A 79 -1.70 -2.80 -2.12
C VAL A 79 -2.21 -4.17 -1.66
N VAL A 80 -1.42 -4.87 -0.84
CA VAL A 80 -1.81 -6.15 -0.22
C VAL A 80 -2.48 -5.84 1.12
N PRO A 81 -3.83 -5.92 1.24
CA PRO A 81 -4.51 -5.44 2.44
C PRO A 81 -4.13 -6.23 3.71
N ALA A 82 -3.88 -7.54 3.55
CA ALA A 82 -3.47 -8.42 4.64
C ALA A 82 -2.06 -8.12 5.19
N ALA A 83 -1.25 -7.31 4.49
CA ALA A 83 0.06 -6.89 4.95
C ALA A 83 0.04 -5.57 5.72
N ILE A 84 -1.12 -4.90 5.81
CA ILE A 84 -1.26 -3.63 6.52
C ILE A 84 -1.44 -3.91 8.01
N GLU A 85 -0.44 -3.55 8.80
CA GLU A 85 -0.41 -3.86 10.22
C GLU A 85 0.26 -2.75 11.03
N MET A 86 -0.19 -2.59 12.28
CA MET A 86 0.48 -1.77 13.30
C MET A 86 0.79 -2.65 14.51
N THR A 87 2.06 -2.91 14.76
CA THR A 87 2.48 -3.88 15.78
C THR A 87 3.76 -3.44 16.49
N ASP A 88 3.85 -3.68 17.79
CA ASP A 88 5.05 -3.38 18.58
C ASP A 88 5.99 -4.59 18.56
N LEU A 89 6.87 -4.61 17.55
CA LEU A 89 7.81 -5.72 17.33
C LEU A 89 9.03 -5.65 18.26
N LEU A 90 9.23 -4.51 18.93
CA LEU A 90 10.34 -4.28 19.83
C LEU A 90 9.95 -4.43 21.31
N GLY A 91 8.65 -4.52 21.62
CA GLY A 91 8.13 -4.61 22.97
C GLY A 91 8.38 -3.36 23.81
N ASN A 92 8.51 -2.19 23.17
CA ASN A 92 8.88 -0.93 23.81
C ASN A 92 7.74 0.10 23.85
N GLY A 93 6.51 -0.31 23.51
CA GLY A 93 5.32 0.52 23.46
C GLY A 93 5.18 1.33 22.17
N ARG A 94 6.16 1.31 21.26
CA ARG A 94 6.10 1.98 19.97
C ARG A 94 5.75 1.00 18.87
N LYS A 95 4.66 1.26 18.16
CA LYS A 95 4.22 0.41 17.04
C LYS A 95 5.00 0.73 15.77
N GLN A 96 5.38 -0.31 15.04
CA GLN A 96 5.88 -0.25 13.68
C GLN A 96 4.71 -0.40 12.71
N PHE A 97 4.73 0.37 11.63
CA PHE A 97 3.73 0.30 10.57
C PHE A 97 4.24 -0.56 9.42
N LEU A 98 3.49 -1.60 9.04
CA LEU A 98 3.84 -2.49 7.94
C LEU A 98 2.81 -2.37 6.82
N PHE A 99 3.28 -2.52 5.59
CA PHE A 99 2.42 -2.62 4.41
C PHE A 99 3.19 -3.27 3.26
N ALA A 100 2.48 -3.94 2.34
CA ALA A 100 3.08 -4.44 1.12
C ALA A 100 2.26 -4.03 -0.10
N TYR A 101 2.91 -4.02 -1.25
CA TYR A 101 2.24 -3.92 -2.54
C TYR A 101 2.94 -4.79 -3.59
N LYS A 102 2.17 -5.14 -4.61
CA LYS A 102 2.58 -5.89 -5.79
C LYS A 102 2.74 -4.90 -6.95
N ILE A 103 3.75 -5.10 -7.78
CA ILE A 103 4.05 -4.25 -8.93
C ILE A 103 4.49 -5.08 -10.13
N GLY A 104 3.90 -4.78 -11.29
CA GLY A 104 4.18 -5.49 -12.54
C GLY A 104 3.50 -4.85 -13.75
N CYS A 105 3.94 -5.27 -14.93
CA CYS A 105 3.33 -4.94 -16.22
C CYS A 105 3.40 -6.21 -17.08
N ARG A 106 2.29 -6.95 -17.16
CA ARG A 106 2.25 -8.27 -17.83
C ARG A 106 0.84 -8.61 -18.29
N GLY A 107 0.73 -9.46 -19.30
CA GLY A 107 -0.55 -9.96 -19.83
C GLY A 107 -0.70 -11.48 -19.73
N ASP A 108 0.10 -12.12 -18.87
CA ASP A 108 0.17 -13.58 -18.69
C ASP A 108 -0.08 -13.98 -17.22
N VAL A 109 0.39 -15.16 -16.78
CA VAL A 109 0.30 -15.62 -15.38
C VAL A 109 1.64 -15.53 -14.62
N SER A 110 2.61 -14.77 -15.10
CA SER A 110 3.93 -14.63 -14.47
C SER A 110 3.86 -13.96 -13.09
N ALA A 111 4.87 -14.16 -12.26
CA ALA A 111 4.97 -13.57 -10.93
C ALA A 111 5.19 -12.05 -11.00
N ASP A 112 4.47 -11.29 -10.15
CA ASP A 112 4.74 -9.87 -9.95
C ASP A 112 5.84 -9.64 -8.91
N GLN A 113 6.46 -8.47 -8.94
CA GLN A 113 7.37 -8.07 -7.88
C GLN A 113 6.57 -7.68 -6.63
N VAL A 114 7.08 -8.04 -5.45
CA VAL A 114 6.49 -7.74 -4.15
C VAL A 114 7.46 -6.87 -3.36
N LYS A 115 6.95 -5.76 -2.81
CA LYS A 115 7.70 -4.89 -1.91
C LYS A 115 6.97 -4.82 -0.58
N TYR A 116 7.58 -5.39 0.47
CA TYR A 116 7.06 -5.38 1.82
C TYR A 116 7.87 -4.38 2.66
N PHE A 117 7.17 -3.39 3.22
CA PHE A 117 7.75 -2.31 4.02
C PHE A 117 7.38 -2.48 5.49
N LEU A 118 8.32 -2.11 6.34
CA LEU A 118 8.13 -1.80 7.75
C LEU A 118 8.71 -0.41 8.00
N ILE A 119 7.96 0.42 8.72
CA ILE A 119 8.36 1.77 9.08
C ILE A 119 8.49 1.87 10.60
N ASP A 120 9.65 2.33 11.07
CA ASP A 120 9.89 2.69 12.47
C ASP A 120 10.55 4.07 12.50
N GLN A 121 9.90 5.04 13.15
CA GLN A 121 10.42 6.42 13.31
C GLN A 121 10.92 7.05 12.00
N GLY A 122 10.13 6.93 10.92
CA GLY A 122 10.46 7.45 9.59
C GLY A 122 11.50 6.63 8.81
N THR A 123 12.17 5.68 9.45
CA THR A 123 13.12 4.76 8.81
C THR A 123 12.39 3.64 8.09
N LYS A 124 12.81 3.34 6.86
CA LYS A 124 12.16 2.36 5.99
C LYS A 124 12.97 1.07 5.91
N TYR A 125 12.40 -0.01 6.42
CA TYR A 125 12.93 -1.35 6.30
C TYR A 125 12.17 -2.09 5.22
N VAL A 126 12.87 -2.70 4.26
CA VAL A 126 12.21 -3.23 3.06
C VAL A 126 12.68 -4.64 2.76
N LEU A 127 11.73 -5.54 2.54
CA LEU A 127 11.93 -6.88 2.04
C LEU A 127 11.36 -6.96 0.61
N ARG A 128 12.19 -7.33 -0.38
CA ARG A 128 11.81 -7.33 -1.80
C ARG A 128 11.94 -8.72 -2.38
N GLY A 129 11.06 -9.08 -3.29
CA GLY A 129 11.13 -10.34 -4.02
C GLY A 129 10.01 -10.39 -5.04
N GLU A 130 9.58 -11.60 -5.35
CA GLU A 130 8.51 -11.87 -6.28
C GLU A 130 7.41 -12.68 -5.62
N GLU A 131 6.26 -12.71 -6.28
CA GLU A 131 5.17 -13.57 -5.88
C GLU A 131 5.56 -15.04 -5.98
N THR A 132 4.84 -15.89 -5.25
CA THR A 132 4.73 -17.30 -5.59
C THR A 132 3.41 -17.50 -6.29
N VAL A 133 3.43 -17.82 -7.59
CA VAL A 133 2.21 -18.05 -8.36
C VAL A 133 1.85 -19.52 -8.33
N THR A 134 0.60 -19.79 -8.01
CA THR A 134 0.02 -21.13 -8.04
C THR A 134 -1.28 -21.14 -8.86
N VAL A 135 -1.54 -22.26 -9.54
CA VAL A 135 -2.79 -22.50 -10.27
C VAL A 135 -3.36 -23.83 -9.77
N LYS A 136 -4.58 -23.78 -9.20
CA LYS A 136 -5.22 -24.94 -8.56
C LYS A 136 -4.29 -25.63 -7.55
N GLY A 137 -3.58 -24.81 -6.75
CA GLY A 137 -2.62 -25.26 -5.75
C GLY A 137 -1.29 -25.82 -6.29
N LYS A 138 -1.06 -25.82 -7.61
CA LYS A 138 0.23 -26.23 -8.20
C LYS A 138 1.11 -25.01 -8.44
N PHE A 139 2.37 -25.10 -8.03
CA PHE A 139 3.38 -24.09 -8.34
C PHE A 139 3.50 -23.87 -9.86
N MET A 140 3.57 -22.60 -10.25
CA MET A 140 3.69 -22.19 -11.65
C MET A 140 4.92 -21.33 -11.89
N ASP A 141 5.12 -20.30 -11.08
CA ASP A 141 6.18 -19.32 -11.28
C ASP A 141 6.58 -18.60 -9.97
N GLY A 142 7.76 -17.99 -10.00
CA GLY A 142 8.32 -17.16 -8.95
C GLY A 142 8.78 -17.94 -7.71
N GLY A 143 8.59 -17.35 -6.53
CA GLY A 143 8.94 -17.96 -5.26
C GLY A 143 10.43 -17.92 -4.91
N ALA A 144 11.25 -17.12 -5.60
CA ALA A 144 12.60 -16.83 -5.13
C ALA A 144 12.58 -16.25 -3.69
N ALA A 145 13.61 -16.57 -2.92
CA ALA A 145 13.76 -16.05 -1.57
C ALA A 145 13.87 -14.51 -1.60
N PRO A 146 13.15 -13.79 -0.73
CA PRO A 146 13.20 -12.35 -0.74
C PRO A 146 14.53 -11.80 -0.21
N VAL A 147 14.92 -10.64 -0.73
CA VAL A 147 16.14 -9.92 -0.40
C VAL A 147 15.82 -8.74 0.52
N PRO A 148 16.40 -8.68 1.73
CA PRO A 148 16.23 -7.54 2.63
C PRO A 148 17.12 -6.35 2.23
N SER A 149 16.67 -5.14 2.55
CA SER A 149 17.53 -3.94 2.52
C SER A 149 18.65 -4.04 3.56
N ALA A 150 19.70 -3.24 3.40
CA ALA A 150 20.80 -3.18 4.39
C ALA A 150 20.29 -2.86 5.80
N ASP A 151 19.39 -1.87 5.92
CA ASP A 151 18.78 -1.49 7.20
C ASP A 151 17.96 -2.62 7.80
N LEU A 152 17.19 -3.36 6.99
CA LEU A 152 16.42 -4.51 7.46
C LEU A 152 17.34 -5.65 7.90
N LYS A 153 18.41 -5.88 7.15
CA LYS A 153 19.43 -6.88 7.51
C LYS A 153 20.12 -6.54 8.84
N ALA A 154 20.28 -5.25 9.15
CA ALA A 154 20.84 -4.77 10.41
C ALA A 154 19.84 -4.82 11.60
N GLN A 155 18.56 -5.16 11.37
CA GLN A 155 17.53 -5.27 12.40
C GLN A 155 16.93 -6.69 12.46
N PRO A 156 17.54 -7.62 13.22
CA PRO A 156 17.14 -9.03 13.23
C PRO A 156 15.69 -9.30 13.67
N ALA A 157 15.14 -8.48 14.57
CA ALA A 157 13.76 -8.60 15.00
C ALA A 157 12.78 -8.36 13.84
N PHE A 158 12.99 -7.27 13.10
CA PHE A 158 12.20 -6.91 11.92
C PHE A 158 12.39 -7.93 10.80
N LEU A 159 13.62 -8.32 10.51
CA LEU A 159 13.92 -9.30 9.46
C LEU A 159 13.21 -10.63 9.73
N ARG A 160 13.31 -11.17 10.95
CA ARG A 160 12.60 -12.40 11.33
C ARG A 160 11.10 -12.27 11.14
N TYR A 161 10.52 -11.16 11.58
CA TYR A 161 9.09 -10.94 11.46
C TYR A 161 8.65 -10.90 10.00
N MET A 162 9.29 -10.08 9.18
CA MET A 162 8.91 -9.90 7.78
C MET A 162 9.10 -11.17 6.97
N THR A 163 10.21 -11.90 7.17
CA THR A 163 10.46 -13.17 6.48
C THR A 163 9.44 -14.24 6.87
N LYS A 164 9.02 -14.30 8.15
CA LYS A 164 7.99 -15.25 8.61
C LYS A 164 6.64 -15.04 7.90
N HIS A 165 6.28 -13.79 7.63
CA HIS A 165 5.00 -13.45 7.00
C HIS A 165 5.06 -13.38 5.47
N TRP A 166 6.27 -13.46 4.88
CA TRP A 166 6.49 -13.29 3.45
C TRP A 166 5.57 -14.16 2.60
N HIS A 167 5.50 -15.46 2.88
CA HIS A 167 4.73 -16.39 2.06
C HIS A 167 3.25 -16.02 1.95
N ALA A 168 2.62 -15.63 3.06
CA ALA A 168 1.21 -15.21 3.06
C ALA A 168 0.98 -13.92 2.26
N ILE A 169 1.99 -13.05 2.20
CA ILE A 169 1.94 -11.75 1.53
C ILE A 169 2.23 -11.89 0.02
N SER A 170 3.16 -12.76 -0.34
CA SER A 170 3.64 -12.93 -1.71
C SER A 170 2.89 -14.01 -2.50
N LEU A 171 2.03 -14.81 -1.88
CA LEU A 171 1.27 -15.84 -2.59
C LEU A 171 0.21 -15.21 -3.53
N ARG A 172 0.12 -15.75 -4.74
CA ARG A 172 -0.99 -15.55 -5.69
C ARG A 172 -1.52 -16.92 -6.12
N ASP A 173 -2.76 -17.21 -5.76
CA ASP A 173 -3.42 -18.49 -6.07
C ASP A 173 -4.57 -18.27 -7.04
N TYR A 174 -4.46 -18.83 -8.24
CA TYR A 174 -5.54 -18.92 -9.23
C TYR A 174 -6.32 -20.21 -8.99
N ARG A 175 -7.47 -20.07 -8.34
CA ARG A 175 -8.37 -21.19 -8.03
C ARG A 175 -9.22 -21.59 -9.22
#